data_AF-A0A2M7A964-F1
#
_entry.id   AF-A0A2M7A964-F1
#
_cell.length_a   1.000
_cell.length_b   1.000
_cell.length_c   1.000
_cell.angle_alpha   90.00
_cell.angle_beta   90.00
_cell.angle_gamma   90.00
#
_symmetry.space_group_name_H-M   'P 1'
#
loop_
_entity.id
_entity.type
_entity.pdbx_description
1 polymer ?
#
loop_
_entity_poly.entity_id
_entity_poly.type
_entity_poly.pdbx_seq_one_letter_code
_entity_poly.pdbx_strand_id
1 'polypeptide(L)'
;MNLGADKKLIRDILSAAGDFPFPVIVGENLTIYPGSVCALGKRCRMLIVEDMGKKYLLQFSSSSPPSFIGNPKEMAIKIWDSIKVSILPITPALVSELSESYLSWAKPQPIGNSKPSFGWGNRTNFSSQVVLETFAQWKHTSKFGLVIAQNSVRENEILGRLSGFKDVMAEATLAKIMLGYKGITGSDADHLKTRDEIDEAIKAGFTGYTLDPSSVLAITPKVFKRGKERTLAELANDPQLDRLYTDTTKRNRLSGYLKRSEKLLRSRFSNLSSGDLKQDERIIKAVAVKFGDCLSFIRKGYNQIKKGLGGSKFDFEASFDETATPTDHIAHLLIVNELVTKGVKLTRFAVKYVGRFEKTTDYIGDIGKFRADYNQHQEIAKFLGHIQSIHSGSGKYSIYPYVPKAHLKTSGDISRPMIVALAEADFELYCSLHPQMIKSAKETKRLYGAVSSPYNNFNTLPKDVKKLGQKKVAWLLREDVVWRTMSHYAYGIFKSAEGLFAYSLFHHPHAYWRNVAEVICAHRDPIYRANKGI
;
A
#
# COMPACT_ATOMS: atom_id res chain seq x y z
N MET A 1 -31.32 13.02 4.15
CA MET A 1 -31.81 12.13 3.08
C MET A 1 -33.33 12.23 2.89
N ASN A 2 -33.79 12.91 1.83
CA ASN A 2 -35.19 12.92 1.42
C ASN A 2 -35.39 11.92 0.26
N LEU A 3 -35.53 10.63 0.58
CA LEU A 3 -35.69 9.56 -0.43
C LEU A 3 -37.07 9.58 -1.14
N GLY A 4 -37.93 10.55 -0.80
CA GLY A 4 -39.29 10.67 -1.34
C GLY A 4 -39.34 11.07 -2.82
N ALA A 5 -38.40 11.90 -3.29
CA ALA A 5 -38.36 12.39 -4.67
C ALA A 5 -37.88 11.34 -5.68
N ASP A 6 -37.10 10.34 -5.21
CA ASP A 6 -36.33 9.46 -6.09
C ASP A 6 -36.77 7.99 -6.04
N LYS A 7 -37.96 7.73 -5.52
CA LYS A 7 -38.50 6.37 -5.32
C LYS A 7 -38.50 5.53 -6.60
N LYS A 8 -38.81 6.14 -7.75
CA LYS A 8 -38.84 5.45 -9.05
C LYS A 8 -37.45 4.98 -9.46
N LEU A 9 -36.44 5.85 -9.38
CA LEU A 9 -35.06 5.51 -9.73
C LEU A 9 -34.50 4.42 -8.81
N ILE A 10 -34.72 4.53 -7.49
CA ILE A 10 -34.29 3.51 -6.53
C ILE A 10 -34.95 2.16 -6.87
N ARG A 11 -36.25 2.17 -7.19
CA ARG A 11 -36.97 0.97 -7.64
C ARG A 11 -36.37 0.39 -8.91
N ASP A 12 -36.08 1.22 -9.90
CA ASP A 12 -35.55 0.79 -11.19
C ASP A 12 -34.14 0.20 -11.00
N ILE A 13 -33.28 0.81 -10.15
CA ILE A 13 -31.97 0.29 -9.75
C ILE A 13 -32.08 -1.05 -9.02
N LEU A 14 -33.01 -1.18 -8.06
CA LEU A 14 -33.24 -2.44 -7.35
C LEU A 14 -33.77 -3.55 -8.27
N SER A 15 -34.50 -3.18 -9.33
CA SER A 15 -35.06 -4.12 -10.31
C SER A 15 -34.02 -4.52 -11.37
N ALA A 16 -33.16 -3.60 -11.79
CA ALA A 16 -32.10 -3.79 -12.79
C ALA A 16 -30.78 -4.29 -12.17
N ALA A 17 -30.87 -5.16 -11.15
CA ALA A 17 -29.74 -5.54 -10.30
C ALA A 17 -28.47 -5.87 -11.12
N GLY A 18 -27.48 -4.97 -11.07
CA GLY A 18 -26.17 -5.16 -11.72
C GLY A 18 -25.94 -4.45 -13.06
N ASP A 19 -26.93 -3.73 -13.62
CA ASP A 19 -26.77 -3.09 -14.94
C ASP A 19 -26.08 -1.70 -14.92
N PHE A 20 -25.84 -1.14 -13.72
CA PHE A 20 -25.20 0.17 -13.54
C PHE A 20 -23.93 0.06 -12.68
N PRO A 21 -22.74 -0.13 -13.27
CA PRO A 21 -21.52 -0.38 -12.50
C PRO A 21 -20.96 0.87 -11.82
N PHE A 22 -21.49 2.06 -12.11
CA PHE A 22 -20.96 3.34 -11.63
C PHE A 22 -21.92 4.07 -10.71
N PRO A 23 -21.40 4.91 -9.80
CA PRO A 23 -22.24 5.75 -8.96
C PRO A 23 -23.14 6.66 -9.81
N VAL A 24 -24.40 6.82 -9.38
CA VAL A 24 -25.38 7.70 -10.02
C VAL A 24 -25.73 8.82 -9.05
N ILE A 25 -25.52 10.07 -9.45
CA ILE A 25 -25.94 11.22 -8.66
C ILE A 25 -27.43 11.46 -8.89
N VAL A 26 -28.17 11.63 -7.81
CA VAL A 26 -29.62 11.77 -7.76
C VAL A 26 -29.95 13.01 -6.94
N GLY A 27 -30.58 14.01 -7.57
CA GLY A 27 -30.75 15.33 -6.96
C GLY A 27 -29.41 16.02 -6.66
N GLU A 28 -29.44 17.03 -5.79
CA GLU A 28 -28.24 17.86 -5.52
C GLU A 28 -27.22 17.19 -4.59
N ASN A 29 -27.63 16.23 -3.74
CA ASN A 29 -26.80 15.81 -2.59
C ASN A 29 -26.69 14.29 -2.38
N LEU A 30 -27.33 13.46 -3.22
CA LEU A 30 -27.39 12.01 -3.03
C LEU A 30 -26.68 11.26 -4.16
N THR A 31 -25.72 10.41 -3.83
CA THR A 31 -25.10 9.46 -4.76
C THR A 31 -25.57 8.05 -4.44
N ILE A 32 -26.01 7.31 -5.44
CA ILE A 32 -26.37 5.90 -5.34
C ILE A 32 -25.25 5.05 -5.91
N TYR A 33 -24.87 3.96 -5.23
CA TYR A 33 -23.88 2.98 -5.71
C TYR A 33 -24.58 1.71 -6.19
N PRO A 34 -24.94 1.57 -7.47
CA PRO A 34 -25.82 0.48 -7.90
C PRO A 34 -25.11 -0.88 -7.88
N GLY A 35 -23.77 -0.91 -8.01
CA GLY A 35 -22.96 -2.12 -7.83
C GLY A 35 -23.08 -2.76 -6.43
N SER A 36 -23.55 -2.00 -5.43
CA SER A 36 -23.77 -2.50 -4.07
C SER A 36 -25.09 -3.25 -3.86
N VAL A 37 -25.94 -3.33 -4.89
CA VAL A 37 -27.20 -4.06 -4.79
C VAL A 37 -26.92 -5.55 -4.57
N CYS A 38 -27.16 -6.02 -3.35
CA CYS A 38 -26.84 -7.38 -2.94
C CYS A 38 -27.96 -7.99 -2.07
N ALA A 39 -28.07 -9.31 -2.09
CA ALA A 39 -28.97 -10.05 -1.21
C ALA A 39 -28.37 -10.22 0.19
N LEU A 40 -29.12 -9.82 1.22
CA LEU A 40 -28.83 -10.14 2.62
C LEU A 40 -29.79 -11.24 3.09
N GLY A 41 -29.74 -12.39 2.42
CA GLY A 41 -30.69 -13.49 2.58
C GLY A 41 -31.88 -13.43 1.62
N LYS A 42 -32.91 -14.25 1.88
CA LYS A 42 -34.03 -14.46 0.94
C LYS A 42 -34.94 -13.24 0.77
N ARG A 43 -35.17 -12.48 1.85
CA ARG A 43 -36.19 -11.42 1.92
C ARG A 43 -35.65 -10.02 2.15
N CYS A 44 -34.33 -9.87 2.13
CA CYS A 44 -33.65 -8.58 2.32
C CYS A 44 -32.66 -8.30 1.19
N ARG A 45 -32.63 -7.05 0.75
CA ARG A 45 -31.65 -6.51 -0.20
C ARG A 45 -30.98 -5.29 0.43
N MET A 46 -29.75 -5.02 0.02
CA MET A 46 -29.04 -3.81 0.42
C MET A 46 -28.74 -2.90 -0.76
N LEU A 47 -28.56 -1.61 -0.48
CA LEU A 47 -28.00 -0.61 -1.37
C LEU A 47 -27.15 0.36 -0.53
N ILE A 48 -26.01 0.77 -1.05
CA ILE A 48 -25.18 1.82 -0.48
C ILE A 48 -25.50 3.12 -1.20
N VAL A 49 -25.65 4.17 -0.40
CA VAL A 49 -25.87 5.54 -0.86
C VAL A 49 -24.95 6.48 -0.10
N GLU A 50 -24.70 7.65 -0.64
CA GLU A 50 -23.92 8.71 -0.02
C GLU A 50 -24.69 10.01 -0.06
N ASP A 51 -24.91 10.62 1.10
CA ASP A 51 -25.62 11.89 1.25
C ASP A 51 -24.67 12.88 1.92
N MET A 52 -24.34 13.98 1.21
CA MET A 52 -23.42 15.01 1.69
C MET A 52 -22.06 14.44 2.20
N GLY A 53 -21.48 13.51 1.44
CA GLY A 53 -20.20 12.87 1.78
C GLY A 53 -20.26 11.81 2.89
N LYS A 54 -21.45 11.49 3.41
CA LYS A 54 -21.65 10.41 4.39
C LYS A 54 -22.29 9.20 3.73
N LYS A 55 -21.67 8.04 3.89
CA LYS A 55 -22.14 6.77 3.31
C LYS A 55 -23.11 6.05 4.26
N TYR A 56 -24.17 5.50 3.69
CA TYR A 56 -25.22 4.77 4.39
C TYR A 56 -25.55 3.46 3.68
N LEU A 57 -25.85 2.44 4.46
CA LEU A 57 -26.47 1.19 4.02
C LEU A 57 -27.99 1.33 4.14
N LEU A 58 -28.70 1.15 3.03
CA LEU A 58 -30.14 0.97 3.00
C LEU A 58 -30.45 -0.52 2.95
N GLN A 59 -31.24 -1.03 3.89
CA GLN A 59 -31.78 -2.39 3.86
C GLN A 59 -33.24 -2.35 3.45
N PHE A 60 -33.61 -3.07 2.39
CA PHE A 60 -34.98 -3.22 1.91
C PHE A 60 -35.45 -4.62 2.28
N SER A 61 -36.45 -4.72 3.15
CA SER A 61 -36.91 -6.01 3.66
C SER A 61 -38.43 -6.13 3.67
N SER A 62 -38.92 -7.29 3.23
CA SER A 62 -40.33 -7.69 3.37
C SER A 62 -40.64 -8.37 4.71
N SER A 63 -39.61 -8.58 5.53
CA SER A 63 -39.67 -9.13 6.91
C SER A 63 -38.73 -8.37 7.84
N SER A 64 -38.43 -8.87 9.04
CA SER A 64 -37.36 -8.31 9.88
C SER A 64 -36.01 -8.40 9.14
N PRO A 65 -35.29 -7.28 8.93
CA PRO A 65 -33.96 -7.31 8.32
C PRO A 65 -32.93 -7.94 9.27
N PRO A 66 -31.77 -8.39 8.78
CA PRO A 66 -30.65 -8.76 9.64
C PRO A 66 -30.27 -7.61 10.58
N SER A 67 -30.05 -7.95 11.85
CA SER A 67 -29.46 -7.03 12.82
C SER A 67 -27.96 -6.97 12.58
N PHE A 68 -27.42 -5.77 12.48
CA PHE A 68 -25.98 -5.53 12.38
C PHE A 68 -25.47 -4.86 13.65
N ILE A 69 -24.19 -5.02 13.96
CA ILE A 69 -23.53 -4.35 15.07
C ILE A 69 -23.51 -2.83 14.82
N GLY A 70 -24.23 -2.09 15.66
CA GLY A 70 -24.39 -0.64 15.59
C GLY A 70 -25.80 -0.23 16.03
N ASN A 71 -26.02 1.05 16.33
CA ASN A 71 -27.35 1.58 16.61
C ASN A 71 -28.00 2.04 15.29
N PRO A 72 -28.81 1.21 14.60
CA PRO A 72 -29.49 1.64 13.39
C PRO A 72 -30.46 2.78 13.73
N LYS A 73 -30.51 3.80 12.87
CA LYS A 73 -31.67 4.71 12.87
C LYS A 73 -32.69 4.10 11.93
N GLU A 74 -33.72 3.47 12.50
CA GLU A 74 -34.86 3.05 11.71
C GLU A 74 -35.63 4.28 11.26
N MET A 75 -35.75 4.45 9.94
CA MET A 75 -36.69 5.40 9.35
C MET A 75 -37.64 4.58 8.49
N ALA A 76 -38.89 4.46 8.90
CA ALA A 76 -39.90 3.78 8.11
C ALA A 76 -40.19 4.60 6.84
N ILE A 77 -39.54 4.26 5.73
CA ILE A 77 -39.84 4.83 4.43
C ILE A 77 -40.71 3.82 3.68
N LYS A 78 -42.01 4.10 3.57
CA LYS A 78 -42.90 3.39 2.65
C LYS A 78 -42.50 3.74 1.21
N ILE A 79 -41.60 2.96 0.64
CA ILE A 79 -41.30 2.99 -0.81
C ILE A 79 -42.27 2.04 -1.55
N TRP A 80 -42.84 1.06 -0.84
CA TRP A 80 -43.82 0.08 -1.33
C TRP A 80 -44.77 -0.28 -0.18
N ASP A 81 -46.04 -0.60 -0.43
CA ASP A 81 -47.03 -0.92 0.63
C ASP A 81 -46.76 -2.22 1.44
N SER A 82 -45.55 -2.78 1.34
CA SER A 82 -45.14 -4.00 2.05
C SER A 82 -43.62 -4.15 2.31
N ILE A 83 -42.79 -3.13 2.02
CA ILE A 83 -41.31 -3.19 2.22
C ILE A 83 -40.88 -2.14 3.25
N LYS A 84 -40.19 -2.59 4.31
CA LYS A 84 -39.52 -1.73 5.29
C LYS A 84 -38.12 -1.36 4.81
N VAL A 85 -37.72 -0.11 5.04
CA VAL A 85 -36.37 0.38 4.77
C VAL A 85 -35.67 0.73 6.08
N SER A 86 -34.47 0.20 6.32
CA SER A 86 -33.62 0.59 7.45
C SER A 86 -32.37 1.32 6.94
N ILE A 87 -31.94 2.37 7.65
CA ILE A 87 -30.79 3.20 7.25
C ILE A 87 -29.70 3.06 8.32
N LEU A 88 -28.53 2.59 7.91
CA LEU A 88 -27.39 2.40 8.81
C LEU A 88 -26.21 3.24 8.34
N PRO A 89 -25.54 3.99 9.24
CA PRO A 89 -24.27 4.61 8.90
C PRO A 89 -23.22 3.54 8.59
N ILE A 90 -22.41 3.76 7.56
CA ILE A 90 -21.30 2.86 7.26
C ILE A 90 -20.20 3.04 8.30
N THR A 91 -19.86 1.95 8.98
CA THR A 91 -18.74 1.89 9.94
C THR A 91 -17.82 0.72 9.61
N PRO A 92 -16.56 0.73 10.07
CA PRO A 92 -15.66 -0.42 9.89
C PRO A 92 -16.24 -1.74 10.41
N ALA A 93 -16.95 -1.70 11.55
CA ALA A 93 -17.60 -2.87 12.12
C ALA A 93 -18.71 -3.42 11.20
N LEU A 94 -19.57 -2.55 10.67
CA LEU A 94 -20.63 -2.94 9.73
C LEU A 94 -20.05 -3.55 8.45
N VAL A 95 -18.98 -2.96 7.89
CA VAL A 95 -18.33 -3.49 6.68
C VAL A 95 -17.71 -4.86 6.94
N SER A 96 -17.06 -5.06 8.10
CA SER A 96 -16.52 -6.36 8.51
C SER A 96 -17.62 -7.41 8.54
N GLU A 97 -18.72 -7.12 9.25
CA GLU A 97 -19.85 -8.05 9.42
C GLU A 97 -20.54 -8.37 8.09
N LEU A 98 -20.74 -7.37 7.22
CA LEU A 98 -21.26 -7.57 5.86
C LEU A 98 -20.39 -8.55 5.07
N SER A 99 -19.07 -8.32 5.08
CA SER A 99 -18.13 -9.17 4.34
C SER A 99 -18.02 -10.58 4.92
N GLU A 100 -18.15 -10.73 6.24
CA GLU A 100 -18.07 -12.01 6.95
C GLU A 100 -19.31 -12.87 6.75
N SER A 101 -20.49 -12.26 6.84
CA SER A 101 -21.75 -13.01 6.92
C SER A 101 -22.46 -13.13 5.58
N TYR A 102 -22.27 -12.18 4.65
CA TYR A 102 -23.09 -12.09 3.44
C TYR A 102 -22.26 -11.93 2.16
N LEU A 103 -21.14 -11.22 2.21
CA LEU A 103 -20.40 -10.75 1.04
C LEU A 103 -18.93 -11.21 1.07
N SER A 104 -18.69 -12.51 1.24
CA SER A 104 -17.33 -13.07 1.34
C SER A 104 -16.45 -12.78 0.12
N TRP A 105 -17.07 -12.56 -1.06
CA TRP A 105 -16.38 -12.14 -2.29
C TRP A 105 -15.74 -10.74 -2.18
N ALA A 106 -16.24 -9.89 -1.28
CA ALA A 106 -15.71 -8.54 -1.07
C ALA A 106 -14.39 -8.57 -0.30
N LYS A 107 -14.12 -9.61 0.49
CA LYS A 107 -12.88 -9.72 1.27
C LYS A 107 -11.64 -9.72 0.36
N PRO A 108 -10.55 -9.04 0.77
CA PRO A 108 -9.26 -9.22 0.12
C PRO A 108 -8.76 -10.66 0.23
N GLN A 109 -7.91 -11.05 -0.71
CA GLN A 109 -7.27 -12.35 -0.79
C GLN A 109 -5.79 -12.18 -1.15
N PRO A 110 -4.93 -13.14 -0.76
CA PRO A 110 -3.52 -13.12 -1.16
C PRO A 110 -3.39 -13.09 -2.69
N ILE A 111 -2.52 -12.23 -3.19
CA ILE A 111 -2.26 -12.04 -4.62
C ILE A 111 -1.22 -13.05 -5.13
N GLY A 112 -0.29 -13.45 -4.27
CA GLY A 112 0.84 -14.30 -4.63
C GLY A 112 1.93 -13.56 -5.43
N ASN A 113 2.76 -14.34 -6.12
CA ASN A 113 3.98 -13.89 -6.80
C ASN A 113 4.02 -14.28 -8.30
N SER A 114 2.90 -14.74 -8.87
CA SER A 114 2.86 -15.23 -10.25
C SER A 114 2.86 -14.11 -11.29
N LYS A 115 2.35 -12.93 -10.94
CA LYS A 115 2.14 -11.77 -11.82
C LYS A 115 2.76 -10.51 -11.21
N PRO A 116 3.09 -9.49 -12.02
CA PRO A 116 3.34 -8.15 -11.50
C PRO A 116 2.12 -7.65 -10.73
N SER A 117 2.35 -6.82 -9.72
CA SER A 117 1.26 -6.30 -8.89
C SER A 117 1.52 -4.88 -8.43
N PHE A 118 0.44 -4.18 -8.10
CA PHE A 118 0.50 -2.80 -7.61
C PHE A 118 -0.12 -2.72 -6.23
N GLY A 119 0.61 -2.08 -5.32
CA GLY A 119 0.12 -1.61 -4.05
C GLY A 119 -0.28 -0.16 -4.15
N TRP A 120 -1.57 0.15 -3.98
CA TRP A 120 -2.11 1.51 -4.01
C TRP A 120 -2.50 1.93 -2.60
N GLY A 121 -1.60 2.63 -1.93
CA GLY A 121 -1.81 3.03 -0.55
C GLY A 121 -2.95 4.02 -0.39
N ASN A 122 -3.76 3.83 0.66
CA ASN A 122 -4.95 4.64 0.91
C ASN A 122 -4.65 5.80 1.88
N ARG A 123 -4.27 6.95 1.30
CA ARG A 123 -4.02 8.19 2.05
C ARG A 123 -5.19 9.17 2.06
N THR A 124 -6.33 8.84 1.46
CA THR A 124 -7.42 9.83 1.30
C THR A 124 -8.81 9.36 1.70
N ASN A 125 -8.98 8.17 2.28
CA ASN A 125 -10.29 7.56 2.61
C ASN A 125 -11.24 7.34 1.42
N PHE A 126 -10.88 7.79 0.22
CA PHE A 126 -11.60 7.59 -1.04
C PHE A 126 -10.72 6.89 -2.08
N SER A 127 -9.46 6.63 -1.75
CA SER A 127 -8.46 6.11 -2.70
C SER A 127 -8.83 4.74 -3.27
N SER A 128 -9.35 3.81 -2.45
CA SER A 128 -9.60 2.45 -2.95
C SER A 128 -10.74 2.43 -3.95
N GLN A 129 -11.78 3.25 -3.75
CA GLN A 129 -12.87 3.38 -4.71
C GLN A 129 -12.34 3.86 -6.07
N VAL A 130 -11.62 4.99 -6.10
CA VAL A 130 -11.14 5.57 -7.37
C VAL A 130 -10.13 4.66 -8.07
N VAL A 131 -9.24 4.03 -7.31
CA VAL A 131 -8.31 3.02 -7.83
C VAL A 131 -9.09 1.87 -8.45
N LEU A 132 -10.07 1.32 -7.74
CA LEU A 132 -10.81 0.16 -8.19
C LEU A 132 -11.70 0.47 -9.41
N GLU A 133 -12.34 1.64 -9.46
CA GLU A 133 -13.08 2.13 -10.64
C GLU A 133 -12.16 2.20 -11.87
N THR A 134 -10.96 2.78 -11.69
CA THR A 134 -9.97 2.90 -12.77
C THR A 134 -9.51 1.53 -13.27
N PHE A 135 -9.22 0.61 -12.34
CA PHE A 135 -8.80 -0.74 -12.71
C PHE A 135 -9.95 -1.51 -13.37
N ALA A 136 -11.16 -1.48 -12.83
CA ALA A 136 -12.30 -2.26 -13.34
C ALA A 136 -12.65 -1.97 -14.80
N GLN A 137 -12.38 -0.77 -15.30
CA GLN A 137 -12.61 -0.39 -16.71
C GLN A 137 -11.62 -1.04 -17.69
N TRP A 138 -10.55 -1.68 -17.21
CA TRP A 138 -9.48 -2.16 -18.07
C TRP A 138 -9.63 -3.62 -18.51
N LYS A 139 -9.52 -3.86 -19.83
CA LYS A 139 -9.61 -5.19 -20.46
C LYS A 139 -8.55 -6.21 -19.99
N HIS A 140 -7.43 -5.76 -19.42
CA HIS A 140 -6.31 -6.64 -19.04
C HIS A 140 -6.01 -6.65 -17.53
N THR A 141 -6.97 -6.23 -16.70
CA THR A 141 -6.87 -6.30 -15.23
C THR A 141 -6.37 -7.62 -14.70
N SER A 142 -6.82 -8.74 -15.28
CA SER A 142 -6.43 -10.10 -14.86
C SER A 142 -4.94 -10.40 -15.01
N LYS A 143 -4.16 -9.53 -15.69
CA LYS A 143 -2.70 -9.65 -15.82
C LYS A 143 -1.93 -9.10 -14.63
N PHE A 144 -2.59 -8.37 -13.72
CA PHE A 144 -1.96 -7.74 -12.57
C PHE A 144 -2.61 -8.18 -11.26
N GLY A 145 -1.80 -8.27 -10.22
CA GLY A 145 -2.28 -8.26 -8.85
C GLY A 145 -2.59 -6.84 -8.41
N LEU A 146 -3.66 -6.66 -7.65
CA LEU A 146 -4.09 -5.35 -7.18
C LEU A 146 -4.24 -5.38 -5.65
N VAL A 147 -3.44 -4.59 -4.94
CA VAL A 147 -3.54 -4.38 -3.50
C VAL A 147 -4.09 -2.97 -3.27
N ILE A 148 -5.26 -2.87 -2.64
CA ILE A 148 -5.98 -1.59 -2.42
C ILE A 148 -6.13 -1.23 -0.95
N ALA A 149 -6.03 -2.20 -0.04
CA ALA A 149 -5.86 -1.93 1.38
C ALA A 149 -4.37 -1.95 1.69
N GLN A 150 -3.70 -0.80 1.60
CA GLN A 150 -2.28 -0.70 1.95
C GLN A 150 -2.00 0.61 2.70
N ASN A 151 -1.49 0.48 3.92
CA ASN A 151 -0.96 1.59 4.68
C ASN A 151 0.11 1.06 5.63
N SER A 152 1.07 1.91 5.96
CA SER A 152 1.95 1.74 7.11
C SER A 152 1.28 2.27 8.39
N VAL A 153 1.78 1.81 9.54
CA VAL A 153 1.35 2.30 10.87
C VAL A 153 1.49 3.83 10.95
N ARG A 154 2.62 4.36 10.49
CA ARG A 154 2.88 5.81 10.41
C ARG A 154 1.81 6.56 9.61
N GLU A 155 1.37 6.01 8.47
CA GLU A 155 0.33 6.65 7.67
C GLU A 155 -1.02 6.64 8.38
N ASN A 156 -1.35 5.55 9.09
CA ASN A 156 -2.58 5.46 9.87
C ASN A 156 -2.60 6.52 10.99
N GLU A 157 -1.48 6.71 11.70
CA GLU A 157 -1.32 7.73 12.75
C GLU A 157 -1.51 9.14 12.21
N ILE A 158 -0.84 9.47 11.09
CA ILE A 158 -0.93 10.81 10.46
C ILE A 158 -2.35 11.11 9.98
N LEU A 159 -3.02 10.13 9.41
CA LEU A 159 -4.42 10.24 8.99
C LEU A 159 -5.40 10.21 10.16
N GLY A 160 -4.95 9.90 11.37
CA GLY A 160 -5.79 9.82 12.56
C GLY A 160 -6.84 8.73 12.49
N ARG A 161 -6.51 7.59 11.85
CA ARG A 161 -7.39 6.43 11.78
C ARG A 161 -7.60 5.84 13.18
N LEU A 162 -8.81 6.00 13.72
CA LEU A 162 -9.13 5.63 15.10
C LEU A 162 -9.03 4.13 15.36
N SER A 163 -9.35 3.30 14.36
CA SER A 163 -9.27 1.84 14.44
C SER A 163 -8.06 1.27 13.68
N GLY A 164 -7.09 2.13 13.34
CA GLY A 164 -5.84 1.76 12.67
C GLY A 164 -6.06 0.95 11.39
N PHE A 165 -5.51 -0.26 11.35
CA PHE A 165 -5.62 -1.15 10.20
C PHE A 165 -7.06 -1.55 9.83
N LYS A 166 -8.00 -1.57 10.78
CA LYS A 166 -9.41 -1.91 10.48
C LYS A 166 -10.07 -0.86 9.58
N ASP A 167 -9.72 0.41 9.74
CA ASP A 167 -10.26 1.48 8.89
C ASP A 167 -9.79 1.31 7.43
N VAL A 168 -8.53 0.91 7.24
CA VAL A 168 -7.95 0.64 5.91
C VAL A 168 -8.63 -0.55 5.24
N MET A 169 -8.83 -1.63 5.99
CA MET A 169 -9.51 -2.83 5.50
C MET A 169 -10.97 -2.55 5.12
N ALA A 170 -11.68 -1.81 5.99
CA ALA A 170 -13.08 -1.47 5.77
C ALA A 170 -13.27 -0.61 4.53
N GLU A 171 -12.42 0.40 4.31
CA GLU A 171 -12.55 1.26 3.12
C GLU A 171 -12.33 0.48 1.81
N ALA A 172 -11.31 -0.39 1.76
CA ALA A 172 -11.06 -1.22 0.58
C ALA A 172 -12.16 -2.25 0.32
N THR A 173 -12.71 -2.84 1.40
CA THR A 173 -13.82 -3.79 1.31
C THR A 173 -15.11 -3.09 0.87
N LEU A 174 -15.37 -1.89 1.41
CA LEU A 174 -16.48 -1.05 1.02
C LEU A 174 -16.41 -0.64 -0.44
N ALA A 175 -15.23 -0.27 -0.95
CA ALA A 175 -15.01 0.04 -2.37
C ALA A 175 -15.45 -1.11 -3.28
N LYS A 176 -15.10 -2.37 -2.92
CA LYS A 176 -15.55 -3.55 -3.66
C LYS A 176 -17.06 -3.74 -3.62
N ILE A 177 -17.68 -3.54 -2.45
CA ILE A 177 -19.12 -3.65 -2.29
C ILE A 177 -19.82 -2.59 -3.15
N MET A 178 -19.41 -1.32 -3.03
CA MET A 178 -19.98 -0.19 -3.78
C MET A 178 -19.97 -0.42 -5.29
N LEU A 179 -18.88 -0.98 -5.83
CA LEU A 179 -18.70 -1.22 -7.26
C LEU A 179 -19.19 -2.61 -7.71
N GLY A 180 -19.68 -3.46 -6.81
CA GLY A 180 -20.00 -4.85 -7.14
C GLY A 180 -18.79 -5.65 -7.67
N TYR A 181 -17.56 -5.22 -7.36
CA TYR A 181 -16.35 -5.77 -7.95
C TYR A 181 -15.99 -7.13 -7.33
N LYS A 182 -16.24 -8.20 -8.07
CA LYS A 182 -15.96 -9.59 -7.66
C LYS A 182 -14.54 -10.05 -7.99
N GLY A 183 -13.72 -9.20 -8.61
CA GLY A 183 -12.33 -9.53 -8.89
C GLY A 183 -11.48 -9.64 -7.62
N ILE A 184 -10.36 -10.34 -7.73
CA ILE A 184 -9.42 -10.49 -6.63
C ILE A 184 -8.72 -9.16 -6.36
N THR A 185 -8.69 -8.77 -5.09
CA THR A 185 -7.85 -7.69 -4.57
C THR A 185 -7.11 -8.21 -3.34
N GLY A 186 -5.95 -7.64 -3.05
CA GLY A 186 -5.17 -7.93 -1.85
C GLY A 186 -5.19 -6.78 -0.87
N SER A 187 -4.65 -7.08 0.31
CA SER A 187 -4.35 -6.12 1.37
C SER A 187 -2.91 -6.32 1.81
N ASP A 188 -2.23 -5.26 2.22
CA ASP A 188 -0.86 -5.28 2.70
C ASP A 188 -0.69 -4.35 3.90
N ALA A 189 -0.38 -4.94 5.06
CA ALA A 189 -0.03 -4.19 6.26
C ALA A 189 1.46 -3.83 6.14
N ASP A 190 1.72 -2.57 5.78
CA ASP A 190 3.02 -2.15 5.29
C ASP A 190 3.96 -1.73 6.43
N HIS A 191 5.26 -1.98 6.26
CA HIS A 191 6.33 -1.61 7.19
C HIS A 191 6.06 -1.96 8.69
N LEU A 192 5.66 -3.20 8.98
CA LEU A 192 5.49 -3.70 10.35
C LEU A 192 6.85 -3.88 11.04
N LYS A 193 7.02 -3.25 12.21
CA LYS A 193 8.26 -3.17 13.01
C LYS A 193 8.11 -3.83 14.38
N THR A 194 6.88 -4.04 14.88
CA THR A 194 6.64 -4.62 16.21
C THR A 194 5.67 -5.80 16.20
N ARG A 195 5.63 -6.55 17.32
CA ARG A 195 4.70 -7.67 17.50
C ARG A 195 3.25 -7.20 17.61
N ASP A 196 3.02 -6.04 18.20
CA ASP A 196 1.68 -5.51 18.43
C ASP A 196 1.07 -5.03 17.10
N GLU A 197 1.87 -4.41 16.24
CA GLU A 197 1.46 -4.03 14.88
C GLU A 197 1.09 -5.26 14.04
N ILE A 198 1.84 -6.37 14.17
CA ILE A 198 1.52 -7.65 13.53
C ILE A 198 0.17 -8.18 14.04
N ASP A 199 -0.06 -8.18 15.36
CA ASP A 199 -1.31 -8.65 15.94
C ASP A 199 -2.51 -7.78 15.53
N GLU A 200 -2.33 -6.46 15.43
CA GLU A 200 -3.33 -5.54 14.91
C GLU A 200 -3.69 -5.86 13.46
N ALA A 201 -2.69 -6.05 12.59
CA ALA A 201 -2.90 -6.40 11.19
C ALA A 201 -3.61 -7.75 11.01
N ILE A 202 -3.28 -8.75 11.84
CA ILE A 202 -3.97 -10.05 11.87
C ILE A 202 -5.44 -9.86 12.26
N LYS A 203 -5.71 -9.12 13.35
CA LYS A 203 -7.08 -8.85 13.83
C LYS A 203 -7.90 -8.06 12.82
N ALA A 204 -7.26 -7.23 12.00
CA ALA A 204 -7.91 -6.49 10.92
C ALA A 204 -8.16 -7.33 9.66
N GLY A 205 -7.67 -8.58 9.60
CA GLY A 205 -7.93 -9.49 8.48
C GLY A 205 -7.06 -9.24 7.24
N PHE A 206 -5.85 -8.69 7.42
CA PHE A 206 -4.91 -8.50 6.31
C PHE A 206 -4.49 -9.83 5.67
N THR A 207 -4.20 -9.78 4.37
CA THR A 207 -3.81 -10.93 3.55
C THR A 207 -2.38 -10.84 3.06
N GLY A 208 -1.73 -9.70 3.29
CA GLY A 208 -0.34 -9.39 2.98
C GLY A 208 0.30 -8.69 4.18
N TYR A 209 1.54 -9.05 4.46
CA TYR A 209 2.30 -8.54 5.60
C TYR A 209 3.71 -8.20 5.16
N THR A 210 4.11 -6.96 5.37
CA THR A 210 5.46 -6.48 5.06
C THR A 210 6.20 -6.19 6.35
N LEU A 211 7.23 -7.00 6.64
CA LEU A 211 8.06 -6.80 7.81
C LEU A 211 9.30 -5.99 7.47
N ASP A 212 9.52 -4.96 8.28
CA ASP A 212 10.63 -4.03 8.15
C ASP A 212 11.55 -4.15 9.39
N PRO A 213 12.73 -4.78 9.24
CA PRO A 213 13.69 -4.92 10.32
C PRO A 213 14.61 -3.70 10.47
N SER A 214 14.34 -2.57 9.82
CA SER A 214 15.18 -1.35 9.90
C SER A 214 15.39 -0.87 11.34
N SER A 215 14.35 -0.94 12.19
CA SER A 215 14.45 -0.60 13.61
C SER A 215 15.41 -1.54 14.36
N VAL A 216 15.38 -2.83 14.03
CA VAL A 216 16.30 -3.84 14.57
C VAL A 216 17.73 -3.54 14.10
N LEU A 217 17.91 -3.23 12.82
CA LEU A 217 19.22 -2.90 12.27
C LEU A 217 19.79 -1.64 12.93
N ALA A 218 18.99 -0.58 13.09
CA ALA A 218 19.38 0.71 13.67
C ALA A 218 19.90 0.61 15.11
N ILE A 219 19.40 -0.35 15.89
CA ILE A 219 19.84 -0.57 17.28
C ILE A 219 20.90 -1.66 17.42
N THR A 220 21.44 -2.18 16.33
CA THR A 220 22.44 -3.27 16.34
C THR A 220 23.87 -2.71 16.36
N PRO A 221 24.56 -2.60 17.52
CA PRO A 221 25.75 -1.74 17.63
C PRO A 221 26.92 -2.19 16.76
N LYS A 222 27.10 -3.51 16.60
CA LYS A 222 28.17 -4.11 15.76
C LYS A 222 28.08 -3.74 14.28
N VAL A 223 26.91 -3.29 13.82
CA VAL A 223 26.68 -2.83 12.44
C VAL A 223 27.13 -1.39 12.24
N PHE A 224 27.37 -0.63 13.31
CA PHE A 224 27.80 0.76 13.22
C PHE A 224 29.26 0.94 13.62
N LYS A 225 29.95 1.88 12.98
CA LYS A 225 31.27 2.37 13.38
C LYS A 225 31.29 3.89 13.26
N ARG A 226 31.60 4.59 14.36
CA ARG A 226 31.60 6.07 14.43
C ARG A 226 30.29 6.69 13.91
N GLY A 227 29.15 6.10 14.29
CA GLY A 227 27.82 6.60 13.90
C GLY A 227 27.39 6.30 12.45
N LYS A 228 28.19 5.57 11.66
CA LYS A 228 27.84 5.18 10.29
C LYS A 228 27.60 3.67 10.20
N GLU A 229 26.55 3.29 9.47
CA GLU A 229 26.28 1.88 9.15
C GLU A 229 27.44 1.34 8.31
N ARG A 230 27.98 0.17 8.69
CA ARG A 230 29.10 -0.48 8.00
C ARG A 230 28.61 -1.23 6.77
N THR A 231 29.41 -1.19 5.72
CA THR A 231 29.28 -2.05 4.55
C THR A 231 29.61 -3.51 4.90
N LEU A 232 29.21 -4.45 4.03
CA LEU A 232 29.61 -5.85 4.20
C LEU A 232 31.12 -6.04 4.11
N ALA A 233 31.79 -5.32 3.21
CA ALA A 233 33.25 -5.37 3.08
C ALA A 233 33.96 -4.92 4.36
N GLU A 234 33.50 -3.84 4.99
CA GLU A 234 34.05 -3.36 6.26
C GLU A 234 33.83 -4.35 7.41
N LEU A 235 32.70 -5.05 7.43
CA LEU A 235 32.44 -6.11 8.41
C LEU A 235 33.29 -7.36 8.13
N ALA A 236 33.40 -7.75 6.86
CA ALA A 236 34.22 -8.87 6.43
C ALA A 236 35.71 -8.64 6.76
N ASN A 237 36.19 -7.40 6.79
CA ASN A 237 37.56 -7.07 7.17
C ASN A 237 37.75 -6.78 8.67
N ASP A 238 36.72 -6.98 9.50
CA ASP A 238 36.84 -6.77 10.95
C ASP A 238 37.75 -7.85 11.60
N PRO A 239 38.78 -7.46 12.37
CA PRO A 239 39.57 -8.41 13.16
C PRO A 239 38.75 -9.21 14.17
N GLN A 240 37.62 -8.66 14.65
CA GLN A 240 36.72 -9.29 15.62
C GLN A 240 35.60 -10.11 14.95
N LEU A 241 35.61 -10.28 13.63
CA LEU A 241 34.53 -10.91 12.87
C LEU A 241 34.13 -12.29 13.42
N ASP A 242 35.10 -13.14 13.74
CA ASP A 242 34.83 -14.51 14.22
C ASP A 242 34.13 -14.53 15.58
N ARG A 243 34.51 -13.62 16.48
CA ARG A 243 33.84 -13.43 17.77
C ARG A 243 32.41 -12.91 17.55
N LEU A 244 32.26 -11.85 16.75
CA LEU A 244 30.96 -11.26 16.44
C LEU A 244 30.01 -12.28 15.79
N TYR A 245 30.54 -13.12 14.90
CA TYR A 245 29.81 -14.19 14.24
C TYR A 245 29.35 -15.25 15.24
N THR A 246 30.25 -15.73 16.11
CA THR A 246 29.92 -16.71 17.16
C THR A 246 28.82 -16.20 18.08
N ASP A 247 28.95 -14.95 18.56
CA ASP A 247 27.96 -14.31 19.42
C ASP A 247 26.61 -14.15 18.71
N THR A 248 26.63 -13.77 17.43
CA THR A 248 25.41 -13.55 16.63
C THR A 248 24.68 -14.84 16.30
N THR A 249 25.41 -15.88 15.93
CA THR A 249 24.80 -17.17 15.57
C THR A 249 24.22 -17.89 16.76
N LYS A 250 24.89 -17.83 17.92
CA LYS A 250 24.36 -18.35 19.19
C LYS A 250 23.06 -17.65 19.57
N ARG A 251 23.05 -16.31 19.58
CA ARG A 251 21.88 -15.49 19.94
C ARG A 251 20.68 -15.74 19.02
N ASN A 252 20.91 -15.84 17.71
CA ASN A 252 19.85 -15.89 16.71
C ASN A 252 19.48 -17.30 16.24
N ARG A 253 20.05 -18.34 16.87
CA ARG A 253 19.83 -19.75 16.51
C ARG A 253 20.16 -20.04 15.03
N LEU A 254 21.24 -19.45 14.54
CA LEU A 254 21.76 -19.63 13.18
C LEU A 254 22.79 -20.79 13.12
N SER A 255 22.58 -21.85 13.90
CA SER A 255 23.45 -23.01 13.88
C SER A 255 23.53 -23.62 12.48
N GLY A 256 24.76 -23.95 12.06
CA GLY A 256 25.05 -24.48 10.72
C GLY A 256 24.86 -23.49 9.57
N TYR A 257 24.63 -22.20 9.83
CA TYR A 257 24.46 -21.18 8.79
C TYR A 257 25.67 -21.16 7.83
N LEU A 258 26.89 -21.06 8.36
CA LEU A 258 28.11 -21.05 7.52
C LEU A 258 28.17 -22.25 6.57
N LYS A 259 28.03 -23.47 7.10
CA LYS A 259 28.06 -24.71 6.30
C LYS A 259 26.98 -24.73 5.21
N ARG A 260 25.76 -24.26 5.52
CA ARG A 260 24.66 -24.18 4.53
C ARG A 260 24.95 -23.15 3.45
N SER A 261 25.44 -21.98 3.84
CA SER A 261 25.79 -20.89 2.92
C SER A 261 26.94 -21.29 2.00
N GLU A 262 28.00 -21.91 2.52
CA GLU A 262 29.10 -22.44 1.70
C GLU A 262 28.61 -23.50 0.71
N LYS A 263 27.74 -24.43 1.16
CA LYS A 263 27.14 -25.44 0.28
C LYS A 263 26.37 -24.77 -0.86
N LEU A 264 25.57 -23.74 -0.56
CA LEU A 264 24.82 -22.99 -1.56
C LEU A 264 25.76 -22.34 -2.58
N LEU A 265 26.78 -21.62 -2.12
CA LEU A 265 27.71 -20.92 -3.03
C LEU A 265 28.50 -21.91 -3.90
N ARG A 266 29.03 -22.99 -3.32
CA ARG A 266 29.76 -24.03 -4.08
C ARG A 266 28.88 -24.71 -5.13
N SER A 267 27.60 -24.93 -4.83
CA SER A 267 26.67 -25.52 -5.81
C SER A 267 26.41 -24.60 -7.00
N ARG A 268 26.68 -23.29 -6.86
CA ARG A 268 26.36 -22.29 -7.88
C ARG A 268 27.59 -21.77 -8.63
N PHE A 269 28.72 -21.69 -7.96
CA PHE A 269 30.00 -21.20 -8.48
C PHE A 269 31.00 -22.36 -8.43
N SER A 270 31.09 -23.11 -9.53
CA SER A 270 31.84 -24.38 -9.59
C SER A 270 33.37 -24.22 -9.66
N ASN A 271 33.89 -23.01 -9.84
CA ASN A 271 35.32 -22.75 -10.08
C ASN A 271 35.93 -21.78 -9.05
N LEU A 272 35.86 -22.11 -7.75
CA LEU A 272 36.41 -21.27 -6.67
C LEU A 272 37.79 -21.75 -6.23
N SER A 273 38.78 -20.85 -6.18
CA SER A 273 40.10 -21.10 -5.60
C SER A 273 40.06 -21.11 -4.06
N SER A 274 41.12 -21.58 -3.39
CA SER A 274 41.20 -21.55 -1.92
C SER A 274 41.16 -20.13 -1.33
N GLY A 275 41.68 -19.14 -2.05
CA GLY A 275 41.60 -17.72 -1.69
C GLY A 275 40.16 -17.19 -1.76
N ASP A 276 39.44 -17.53 -2.84
CA ASP A 276 38.03 -17.16 -3.02
C ASP A 276 37.16 -17.73 -1.90
N LEU A 277 37.42 -18.99 -1.50
CA LEU A 277 36.70 -19.64 -0.41
C LEU A 277 36.88 -18.95 0.95
N LYS A 278 38.07 -18.43 1.25
CA LYS A 278 38.33 -17.69 2.49
C LYS A 278 37.64 -16.32 2.48
N GLN A 279 37.62 -15.67 1.32
CA GLN A 279 36.89 -14.41 1.14
C GLN A 279 35.37 -14.64 1.25
N ASP A 280 34.86 -15.71 0.66
CA ASP A 280 33.47 -16.15 0.77
C ASP A 280 33.08 -16.42 2.22
N GLU A 281 33.90 -17.14 2.99
CA GLU A 281 33.66 -17.40 4.41
C GLU A 281 33.50 -16.10 5.21
N ARG A 282 34.41 -15.13 5.02
CA ARG A 282 34.35 -13.84 5.72
C ARG A 282 33.12 -13.04 5.32
N ILE A 283 32.73 -13.06 4.05
CA ILE A 283 31.51 -12.41 3.57
C ILE A 283 30.26 -13.09 4.14
N ILE A 284 30.20 -14.42 4.18
CA ILE A 284 29.09 -15.17 4.79
C ILE A 284 28.95 -14.78 6.27
N LYS A 285 30.06 -14.78 7.02
CA LYS A 285 30.10 -14.35 8.42
C LYS A 285 29.63 -12.90 8.58
N ALA A 286 30.08 -11.99 7.70
CA ALA A 286 29.68 -10.59 7.71
C ALA A 286 28.17 -10.41 7.50
N VAL A 287 27.56 -11.18 6.59
CA VAL A 287 26.10 -11.18 6.40
C VAL A 287 25.38 -11.64 7.67
N ALA A 288 25.84 -12.73 8.31
CA ALA A 288 25.26 -13.18 9.58
C ALA A 288 25.41 -12.14 10.69
N VAL A 289 26.58 -11.50 10.80
CA VAL A 289 26.81 -10.42 11.78
C VAL A 289 25.90 -9.24 11.50
N LYS A 290 25.75 -8.82 10.24
CA LYS A 290 24.94 -7.66 9.88
C LYS A 290 23.44 -7.90 10.07
N PHE A 291 22.95 -9.03 9.61
CA PHE A 291 21.50 -9.27 9.46
C PHE A 291 20.94 -10.36 10.37
N GLY A 292 21.76 -11.00 11.21
CA GLY A 292 21.31 -12.12 12.05
C GLY A 292 20.16 -11.77 13.00
N ASP A 293 20.16 -10.56 13.56
CA ASP A 293 19.08 -10.07 14.42
C ASP A 293 17.81 -9.77 13.59
N CYS A 294 17.96 -9.23 12.37
CA CYS A 294 16.87 -9.04 11.40
C CYS A 294 16.22 -10.36 10.98
N LEU A 295 17.01 -11.39 10.67
CA LEU A 295 16.54 -12.74 10.33
C LEU A 295 15.72 -13.34 11.47
N SER A 296 16.16 -13.14 12.72
CA SER A 296 15.45 -13.58 13.91
C SER A 296 14.10 -12.88 14.07
N PHE A 297 14.06 -11.56 13.85
CA PHE A 297 12.82 -10.76 13.85
C PHE A 297 11.83 -11.25 12.78
N ILE A 298 12.26 -11.31 11.52
CA ILE A 298 11.43 -11.75 10.38
C ILE A 298 10.84 -13.13 10.64
N ARG A 299 11.66 -14.09 11.09
CA ARG A 299 11.20 -15.46 11.38
C ARG A 299 10.18 -15.51 12.51
N LYS A 300 10.38 -14.71 13.57
CA LYS A 300 9.42 -14.64 14.69
C LYS A 300 8.09 -14.05 14.22
N GLY A 301 8.13 -12.95 13.46
CA GLY A 301 6.93 -12.32 12.93
C GLY A 301 6.18 -13.19 11.92
N TYR A 302 6.89 -13.87 11.01
CA TYR A 302 6.29 -14.87 10.11
C TYR A 302 5.55 -15.97 10.89
N ASN A 303 6.16 -16.51 11.94
CA ASN A 303 5.52 -17.54 12.77
C ASN A 303 4.33 -17.00 13.55
N GLN A 304 4.38 -15.75 14.02
CA GLN A 304 3.27 -15.08 14.67
C GLN A 304 2.07 -14.93 13.71
N ILE A 305 2.31 -14.46 12.48
CA ILE A 305 1.30 -14.36 11.41
C ILE A 305 0.71 -15.73 11.10
N LYS A 306 1.57 -16.73 10.83
CA LYS A 306 1.15 -18.10 10.53
C LYS A 306 0.26 -18.69 11.63
N LYS A 307 0.60 -18.45 12.90
CA LYS A 307 -0.19 -18.88 14.05
C LYS A 307 -1.52 -18.13 14.13
N GLY A 308 -1.50 -16.81 14.00
CA GLY A 308 -2.70 -15.96 14.09
C GLY A 308 -3.72 -16.24 12.98
N LEU A 309 -3.26 -16.66 11.79
CA LEU A 309 -4.12 -16.96 10.65
C LEU A 309 -4.64 -18.41 10.60
N GLY A 310 -4.25 -19.27 11.55
CA GLY A 310 -4.76 -20.65 11.64
C GLY A 310 -4.51 -21.50 10.38
N GLY A 311 -3.44 -21.22 9.63
CA GLY A 311 -3.12 -21.93 8.38
C GLY A 311 -3.70 -21.33 7.10
N SER A 312 -4.47 -20.23 7.18
CA SER A 312 -4.90 -19.46 6.00
C SER A 312 -3.70 -19.00 5.18
N LYS A 313 -3.86 -18.93 3.85
CA LYS A 313 -2.82 -18.41 2.95
C LYS A 313 -2.66 -16.90 3.16
N PHE A 314 -1.43 -16.41 3.03
CA PHE A 314 -1.09 -14.99 3.08
C PHE A 314 0.13 -14.69 2.21
N ASP A 315 0.23 -13.45 1.76
CA ASP A 315 1.43 -12.91 1.15
C ASP A 315 2.39 -12.42 2.23
N PHE A 316 3.66 -12.79 2.13
CA PHE A 316 4.67 -12.35 3.08
C PHE A 316 5.81 -11.65 2.35
N GLU A 317 6.17 -10.48 2.86
CA GLU A 317 7.23 -9.64 2.36
C GLU A 317 8.22 -9.31 3.49
N ALA A 318 9.51 -9.40 3.18
CA ALA A 318 10.57 -8.82 4.01
C ALA A 318 11.18 -7.64 3.26
N SER A 319 11.29 -6.49 3.94
CA SER A 319 11.77 -5.24 3.36
C SER A 319 13.13 -4.84 3.90
N PHE A 320 14.10 -4.60 3.02
CA PHE A 320 15.43 -4.08 3.34
C PHE A 320 15.76 -2.81 2.53
N ASP A 321 14.74 -2.06 2.11
CA ASP A 321 14.86 -0.83 1.31
C ASP A 321 15.36 0.39 2.11
N GLU A 322 15.05 0.42 3.42
CA GLU A 322 15.41 1.51 4.34
C GLU A 322 16.85 1.42 4.90
N THR A 323 17.74 0.61 4.32
CA THR A 323 19.17 0.54 4.74
C THR A 323 19.98 1.76 4.29
N ALA A 324 21.15 2.02 4.87
CA ALA A 324 21.99 3.15 4.44
C ALA A 324 22.66 2.92 3.08
N THR A 325 22.95 1.66 2.75
CA THR A 325 23.69 1.25 1.54
C THR A 325 22.86 0.30 0.68
N PRO A 326 23.05 0.29 -0.66
CA PRO A 326 22.40 -0.68 -1.53
C PRO A 326 22.60 -2.11 -1.05
N THR A 327 21.61 -2.96 -1.28
CA THR A 327 21.66 -4.36 -0.85
C THR A 327 22.60 -5.15 -1.75
N ASP A 328 23.70 -5.66 -1.19
CA ASP A 328 24.59 -6.55 -1.94
C ASP A 328 23.84 -7.81 -2.43
N HIS A 329 24.11 -8.25 -3.67
CA HIS A 329 23.48 -9.45 -4.25
C HIS A 329 23.73 -10.70 -3.39
N ILE A 330 24.95 -10.84 -2.85
CA ILE A 330 25.31 -11.94 -1.96
C ILE A 330 24.50 -11.90 -0.65
N ALA A 331 24.22 -10.72 -0.10
CA ALA A 331 23.37 -10.60 1.07
C ALA A 331 21.92 -10.98 0.75
N HIS A 332 21.36 -10.51 -0.37
CA HIS A 332 20.02 -10.92 -0.82
C HIS A 332 19.93 -12.47 -0.91
N LEU A 333 20.87 -13.11 -1.61
CA LEU A 333 20.92 -14.57 -1.75
C LEU A 333 20.95 -15.29 -0.39
N LEU A 334 21.87 -14.90 0.50
CA LEU A 334 22.08 -15.58 1.77
C LEU A 334 20.94 -15.32 2.79
N ILE A 335 20.40 -14.10 2.83
CA ILE A 335 19.27 -13.73 3.69
C ILE A 335 18.05 -14.58 3.32
N VAL A 336 17.66 -14.56 2.05
CA VAL A 336 16.46 -15.27 1.60
C VAL A 336 16.66 -16.79 1.71
N ASN A 337 17.82 -17.33 1.37
CA ASN A 337 18.10 -18.75 1.52
C ASN A 337 17.97 -19.22 2.99
N GLU A 338 18.49 -18.45 3.95
CA GLU A 338 18.36 -18.80 5.36
C GLU A 338 16.90 -18.71 5.83
N LEU A 339 16.14 -17.70 5.40
CA LEU A 339 14.70 -17.60 5.70
C LEU A 339 13.92 -18.80 5.16
N VAL A 340 14.13 -19.15 3.88
CA VAL A 340 13.48 -20.29 3.22
C VAL A 340 13.86 -21.61 3.89
N THR A 341 15.14 -21.82 4.19
CA THR A 341 15.62 -23.01 4.91
C THR A 341 14.97 -23.15 6.30
N LYS A 342 14.65 -22.03 6.95
CA LYS A 342 13.95 -22.00 8.25
C LYS A 342 12.43 -22.02 8.12
N GLY A 343 11.89 -22.29 6.92
CA GLY A 343 10.47 -22.51 6.67
C GLY A 343 9.65 -21.25 6.42
N VAL A 344 10.30 -20.11 6.19
CA VAL A 344 9.61 -18.87 5.78
C VAL A 344 9.27 -18.96 4.29
N LYS A 345 8.00 -18.77 3.94
CA LYS A 345 7.55 -18.68 2.54
C LYS A 345 7.44 -17.21 2.15
N LEU A 346 8.40 -16.71 1.38
CA LEU A 346 8.41 -15.34 0.88
C LEU A 346 7.61 -15.23 -0.41
N THR A 347 6.63 -14.33 -0.45
CA THR A 347 6.00 -13.90 -1.69
C THR A 347 6.87 -12.86 -2.38
N ARG A 348 7.42 -11.93 -1.59
CA ARG A 348 8.10 -10.73 -2.06
C ARG A 348 9.32 -10.43 -1.19
N PHE A 349 10.29 -9.72 -1.76
CA PHE A 349 11.46 -9.23 -1.04
C PHE A 349 11.81 -7.84 -1.59
N ALA A 350 11.90 -6.84 -0.71
CA ALA A 350 12.31 -5.51 -1.10
C ALA A 350 13.79 -5.30 -0.77
N VAL A 351 14.56 -4.89 -1.77
CA VAL A 351 15.97 -4.52 -1.63
C VAL A 351 16.11 -3.01 -1.73
N LYS A 352 17.23 -2.48 -1.21
CA LYS A 352 17.68 -1.15 -1.58
C LYS A 352 18.50 -1.23 -2.86
N TYR A 353 17.93 -0.76 -3.97
CA TYR A 353 18.63 -0.70 -5.25
C TYR A 353 19.74 0.37 -5.28
N VAL A 354 20.63 0.25 -6.25
CA VAL A 354 21.54 1.35 -6.61
C VAL A 354 20.79 2.62 -7.04
N GLY A 355 21.45 3.76 -6.94
CA GLY A 355 20.85 5.07 -7.24
C GLY A 355 19.98 5.60 -6.09
N ARG A 356 19.09 6.55 -6.39
CA ARG A 356 18.19 7.15 -5.39
C ARG A 356 16.74 7.12 -5.84
N PHE A 357 15.89 6.75 -4.89
CA PHE A 357 14.44 6.66 -5.05
C PHE A 357 13.75 7.76 -4.23
N GLU A 358 14.09 9.02 -4.53
CA GLU A 358 13.49 10.17 -3.84
C GLU A 358 11.97 10.21 -4.08
N LYS A 359 11.22 10.64 -3.07
CA LYS A 359 9.76 10.78 -3.20
C LYS A 359 9.47 11.85 -4.25
N THR A 360 8.46 11.61 -5.09
CA THR A 360 7.94 12.53 -6.11
C THR A 360 8.87 12.89 -7.26
N THR A 361 10.10 12.38 -7.31
CA THR A 361 10.98 12.47 -8.48
C THR A 361 10.98 11.18 -9.26
N ASP A 362 11.47 11.25 -10.51
CA ASP A 362 11.93 10.05 -11.21
C ASP A 362 13.19 9.48 -10.52
N TYR A 363 13.62 8.30 -10.95
CA TYR A 363 14.86 7.66 -10.50
C TYR A 363 16.07 8.59 -10.75
N ILE A 364 16.97 8.68 -9.78
CA ILE A 364 18.19 9.47 -9.90
C ILE A 364 19.40 8.53 -9.86
N GLY A 365 20.05 8.37 -11.01
CA GLY A 365 21.24 7.55 -11.16
C GLY A 365 21.44 7.07 -12.59
N ASP A 366 22.38 6.15 -12.75
CA ASP A 366 22.64 5.48 -14.02
C ASP A 366 21.60 4.35 -14.24
N ILE A 367 20.81 4.45 -15.30
CA ILE A 367 19.75 3.49 -15.65
C ILE A 367 20.36 2.14 -16.06
N GLY A 368 21.51 2.12 -16.73
CA GLY A 368 22.20 0.89 -17.10
C GLY A 368 22.68 0.13 -15.87
N LYS A 369 23.23 0.83 -14.87
CA LYS A 369 23.59 0.24 -13.58
C LYS A 369 22.38 -0.27 -12.82
N PHE A 370 21.28 0.48 -12.78
CA PHE A 370 20.03 0.01 -12.18
C PHE A 370 19.52 -1.27 -12.86
N ARG A 371 19.51 -1.30 -14.20
CA ARG A 371 19.05 -2.48 -14.96
C ARG A 371 19.91 -3.71 -14.67
N ALA A 372 21.23 -3.56 -14.63
CA ALA A 372 22.14 -4.65 -14.27
C ALA A 372 21.89 -5.15 -12.83
N ASP A 373 21.74 -4.23 -11.88
CA ASP A 373 21.46 -4.49 -10.48
C ASP A 373 20.11 -5.23 -10.28
N TYR A 374 19.04 -4.70 -10.87
CA TYR A 374 17.71 -5.31 -10.85
C TYR A 374 17.71 -6.71 -11.46
N ASN A 375 18.37 -6.90 -12.61
CA ASN A 375 18.45 -8.22 -13.26
C ASN A 375 19.12 -9.26 -12.35
N GLN A 376 20.21 -8.91 -11.66
CA GLN A 376 20.88 -9.83 -10.74
C GLN A 376 19.99 -10.18 -9.55
N HIS A 377 19.32 -9.20 -8.95
CA HIS A 377 18.33 -9.46 -7.90
C HIS A 377 17.14 -10.29 -8.40
N GLN A 378 16.71 -10.08 -9.64
CA GLN A 378 15.61 -10.83 -10.25
C GLN A 378 15.98 -12.30 -10.52
N GLU A 379 17.24 -12.60 -10.88
CA GLU A 379 17.72 -13.98 -10.99
C GLU A 379 17.75 -14.68 -9.63
N ILE A 380 18.18 -13.99 -8.57
CA ILE A 380 18.09 -14.50 -7.19
C ILE A 380 16.62 -14.77 -6.81
N ALA A 381 15.72 -13.85 -7.17
CA ALA A 381 14.29 -13.99 -6.90
C ALA A 381 13.65 -15.19 -7.57
N LYS A 382 13.98 -15.42 -8.86
CA LYS A 382 13.56 -16.62 -9.60
C LYS A 382 14.07 -17.89 -8.94
N PHE A 383 15.33 -17.89 -8.52
CA PHE A 383 15.96 -19.04 -7.90
C PHE A 383 15.35 -19.40 -6.53
N LEU A 384 15.01 -18.41 -5.71
CA LEU A 384 14.50 -18.62 -4.34
C LEU A 384 12.97 -18.59 -4.22
N GLY A 385 12.26 -18.26 -5.30
CA GLY A 385 10.80 -18.37 -5.37
C GLY A 385 10.01 -17.14 -4.88
N HIS A 386 10.55 -15.93 -5.05
CA HIS A 386 9.85 -14.67 -4.75
C HIS A 386 9.89 -13.70 -5.94
N ILE A 387 9.14 -12.59 -5.85
CA ILE A 387 9.30 -11.46 -6.79
C ILE A 387 9.91 -10.26 -6.07
N GLN A 388 10.54 -9.37 -6.85
CA GLN A 388 11.05 -8.12 -6.31
C GLN A 388 9.91 -7.19 -5.92
N SER A 389 10.02 -6.57 -4.74
CA SER A 389 9.17 -5.47 -4.30
C SER A 389 9.95 -4.15 -4.43
N ILE A 390 9.36 -3.16 -5.10
CA ILE A 390 9.95 -1.85 -5.32
C ILE A 390 9.21 -0.85 -4.42
N HIS A 391 9.83 -0.54 -3.30
CA HIS A 391 9.40 0.49 -2.37
C HIS A 391 9.75 1.87 -2.90
N SER A 392 8.98 2.88 -2.49
CA SER A 392 9.08 4.25 -3.05
C SER A 392 9.00 4.25 -4.59
N GLY A 393 8.28 3.27 -5.13
CA GLY A 393 8.28 2.95 -6.55
C GLY A 393 7.50 3.96 -7.38
N SER A 394 6.66 4.80 -6.78
CA SER A 394 5.90 5.79 -7.54
C SER A 394 6.75 6.83 -8.24
N GLY A 395 6.29 7.24 -9.42
CA GLY A 395 6.87 8.29 -10.23
C GLY A 395 8.23 7.95 -10.85
N LYS A 396 8.67 6.69 -10.75
CA LYS A 396 9.96 6.21 -11.27
C LYS A 396 9.84 5.75 -12.73
N TYR A 397 9.26 6.60 -13.57
CA TYR A 397 8.85 6.24 -14.93
C TYR A 397 10.01 5.74 -15.80
N SER A 398 11.19 6.32 -15.65
CA SER A 398 12.39 5.93 -16.42
C SER A 398 12.83 4.48 -16.19
N ILE A 399 12.50 3.87 -15.05
CA ILE A 399 12.90 2.49 -14.73
C ILE A 399 11.80 1.45 -14.97
N TYR A 400 10.55 1.86 -15.14
CA TYR A 400 9.42 0.93 -15.35
C TYR A 400 9.57 -0.03 -16.53
N PRO A 401 10.14 0.38 -17.68
CA PRO A 401 10.41 -0.54 -18.79
C PRO A 401 11.37 -1.71 -18.43
N TYR A 402 12.13 -1.58 -17.35
CA TYR A 402 13.14 -2.56 -16.95
C TYR A 402 12.71 -3.45 -15.77
N VAL A 403 11.48 -3.29 -15.27
CA VAL A 403 10.95 -4.05 -14.12
C VAL A 403 9.67 -4.84 -14.47
N PRO A 404 9.73 -5.75 -15.45
CA PRO A 404 8.55 -6.40 -16.04
C PRO A 404 7.80 -7.33 -15.07
N LYS A 405 8.41 -7.72 -13.96
CA LYS A 405 7.83 -8.62 -12.96
C LYS A 405 8.22 -8.20 -11.54
N ALA A 406 7.56 -7.14 -11.06
CA ALA A 406 7.72 -6.63 -9.71
C ALA A 406 6.37 -6.37 -9.02
N HIS A 407 6.40 -6.28 -7.70
CA HIS A 407 5.39 -5.61 -6.90
C HIS A 407 5.79 -4.13 -6.74
N LEU A 408 4.97 -3.20 -7.23
CA LEU A 408 5.24 -1.77 -7.11
C LEU A 408 4.40 -1.18 -5.97
N LYS A 409 5.06 -0.69 -4.92
CA LYS A 409 4.36 0.00 -3.82
C LYS A 409 4.26 1.49 -4.09
N THR A 410 3.03 1.96 -4.09
CA THR A 410 2.64 3.36 -4.25
C THR A 410 1.77 3.78 -3.07
N SER A 411 1.76 5.07 -2.74
CA SER A 411 0.85 5.60 -1.71
C SER A 411 0.61 7.10 -1.93
N GLY A 412 1.65 7.93 -1.78
CA GLY A 412 1.53 9.38 -1.97
C GLY A 412 1.16 9.85 -3.38
N ASP A 413 1.32 9.00 -4.40
CA ASP A 413 0.91 9.29 -5.77
C ASP A 413 -0.58 9.04 -6.03
N ILE A 414 -1.34 8.57 -5.04
CA ILE A 414 -2.81 8.64 -5.05
C ILE A 414 -3.31 9.91 -4.34
N SER A 415 -2.70 10.31 -3.22
CA SER A 415 -3.14 11.52 -2.51
C SER A 415 -2.80 12.81 -3.24
N ARG A 416 -1.66 12.87 -3.94
CA ARG A 416 -1.25 14.07 -4.69
C ARG A 416 -2.24 14.42 -5.81
N PRO A 417 -2.65 13.49 -6.69
CA PRO A 417 -3.67 13.78 -7.71
C PRO A 417 -4.99 14.30 -7.15
N MET A 418 -5.39 13.92 -5.93
CA MET A 418 -6.58 14.48 -5.27
C MET A 418 -6.39 15.97 -4.91
N ILE A 419 -5.18 16.36 -4.51
CA ILE A 419 -4.83 17.79 -4.27
C ILE A 419 -4.79 18.56 -5.59
N VAL A 420 -4.25 17.95 -6.66
CA VAL A 420 -4.27 18.54 -8.01
C VAL A 420 -5.71 18.73 -8.50
N ALA A 421 -6.57 17.72 -8.33
CA ALA A 421 -7.98 17.79 -8.69
C ALA A 421 -8.72 18.90 -7.93
N LEU A 422 -8.45 19.07 -6.63
CA LEU A 422 -8.98 20.19 -5.85
C LEU A 422 -8.59 21.53 -6.47
N ALA A 423 -7.31 21.73 -6.83
CA ALA A 423 -6.86 22.97 -7.47
C ALA A 423 -7.52 23.19 -8.84
N GLU A 424 -7.74 22.13 -9.62
CA GLU A 424 -8.35 22.20 -10.95
C GLU A 424 -9.87 22.37 -10.95
N ALA A 425 -10.54 21.91 -9.91
CA ALA A 425 -12.00 21.89 -9.85
C ALA A 425 -12.59 22.94 -8.91
N ASP A 426 -11.93 23.21 -7.79
CA ASP A 426 -12.38 24.13 -6.75
C ASP A 426 -11.21 24.98 -6.23
N PHE A 427 -10.80 25.93 -7.08
CA PHE A 427 -9.58 26.72 -6.86
C PHE A 427 -9.65 27.60 -5.60
N GLU A 428 -10.80 28.18 -5.29
CA GLU A 428 -10.97 29.00 -4.08
C GLU A 428 -10.82 28.16 -2.82
N LEU A 429 -11.42 26.95 -2.81
CA LEU A 429 -11.22 26.02 -1.70
C LEU A 429 -9.76 25.59 -1.59
N TYR A 430 -9.09 25.26 -2.70
CA TYR A 430 -7.66 24.97 -2.71
C TYR A 430 -6.84 26.12 -2.11
N CYS A 431 -7.08 27.37 -2.53
CA CYS A 431 -6.40 28.55 -2.00
C CYS A 431 -6.57 28.67 -0.48
N SER A 432 -7.78 28.40 0.02
CA SER A 432 -8.07 28.45 1.47
C SER A 432 -7.32 27.38 2.27
N LEU A 433 -7.08 26.21 1.67
CA LEU A 433 -6.41 25.08 2.30
C LEU A 433 -4.88 25.07 2.10
N HIS A 434 -4.34 25.78 1.10
CA HIS A 434 -2.91 25.74 0.75
C HIS A 434 -1.96 26.03 1.94
N PRO A 435 -2.19 27.04 2.80
CA PRO A 435 -1.35 27.26 3.98
C PRO A 435 -1.36 26.08 4.96
N GLN A 436 -2.51 25.42 5.12
CA GLN A 436 -2.67 24.24 5.99
C GLN A 436 -1.97 23.03 5.37
N MET A 437 -2.00 22.88 4.04
CA MET A 437 -1.24 21.83 3.33
C MET A 437 0.26 21.98 3.54
N ILE A 438 0.80 23.20 3.45
CA ILE A 438 2.23 23.48 3.75
C ILE A 438 2.55 23.10 5.21
N LYS A 439 1.69 23.47 6.16
CA LYS A 439 1.88 23.11 7.58
C LYS A 439 1.89 21.59 7.78
N SER A 440 0.88 20.91 7.23
CA SER A 440 0.78 19.45 7.30
C SER A 440 1.98 18.76 6.64
N ALA A 441 2.47 19.27 5.51
CA ALA A 441 3.66 18.75 4.84
C ALA A 441 4.92 18.86 5.72
N LYS A 442 5.10 19.98 6.42
CA LYS A 442 6.23 20.18 7.35
C LYS A 442 6.17 19.23 8.55
N GLU A 443 5.00 19.05 9.12
CA GLU A 443 4.77 18.13 10.25
C GLU A 443 5.03 16.69 9.83
N THR A 444 4.42 16.28 8.72
CA THR A 444 4.57 14.93 8.18
C THR A 444 6.02 14.63 7.80
N LYS A 445 6.72 15.56 7.14
CA LYS A 445 8.14 15.42 6.79
C LYS A 445 9.01 15.05 8.01
N ARG A 446 8.77 15.64 9.18
CA ARG A 446 9.55 15.35 10.40
C ARG A 446 9.47 13.88 10.81
N LEU A 447 8.36 13.20 10.51
CA LEU A 447 8.13 11.79 10.84
C LEU A 447 8.82 10.81 9.88
N TYR A 448 9.23 11.26 8.69
CA TYR A 448 10.00 10.46 7.73
C TYR A 448 11.52 10.54 7.97
N GLY A 449 11.96 11.28 8.98
CA GLY A 449 13.37 11.53 9.28
C GLY A 449 13.93 12.75 8.54
N ALA A 450 15.01 13.33 9.09
CA ALA A 450 15.65 14.54 8.58
C ALA A 450 16.49 14.29 7.31
N VAL A 451 15.91 13.72 6.26
CA VAL A 451 16.58 13.63 4.96
C VAL A 451 16.55 15.02 4.34
N SER A 452 17.67 15.71 4.38
CA SER A 452 17.83 16.99 3.69
C SER A 452 17.78 16.73 2.19
N SER A 453 16.83 17.37 1.50
CA SER A 453 16.70 17.35 0.05
C SER A 453 16.43 18.76 -0.42
N PRO A 454 17.02 19.22 -1.54
CA PRO A 454 16.73 20.55 -2.08
C PRO A 454 15.24 20.73 -2.39
N TYR A 455 14.49 19.62 -2.57
CA TYR A 455 13.09 19.62 -2.96
C TYR A 455 12.11 19.66 -1.79
N ASN A 456 12.59 19.57 -0.54
CA ASN A 456 11.73 19.49 0.64
C ASN A 456 11.81 20.72 1.56
N ASN A 457 12.32 21.85 1.05
CA ASN A 457 12.27 23.14 1.72
C ASN A 457 10.95 23.87 1.41
N PHE A 458 9.90 23.58 2.17
CA PHE A 458 8.58 24.19 1.95
C PHE A 458 8.46 25.63 2.44
N ASN A 459 9.53 26.25 2.93
CA ASN A 459 9.51 27.68 3.30
C ASN A 459 9.59 28.60 2.08
N THR A 460 9.98 28.07 0.91
CA THR A 460 10.06 28.82 -0.35
C THR A 460 8.70 28.96 -1.04
N LEU A 461 7.68 28.21 -0.60
CA LEU A 461 6.35 28.22 -1.20
C LEU A 461 5.55 29.46 -0.75
N PRO A 462 4.88 30.16 -1.68
CA PRO A 462 4.04 31.30 -1.33
C PRO A 462 2.82 30.84 -0.52
N LYS A 463 2.47 31.57 0.54
CA LYS A 463 1.29 31.24 1.36
C LYS A 463 -0.02 31.59 0.65
N ASP A 464 -0.04 32.70 -0.08
CA ASP A 464 -1.16 33.10 -0.92
C ASP A 464 -0.84 32.77 -2.38
N VAL A 465 -1.67 31.92 -2.96
CA VAL A 465 -1.52 31.40 -4.32
C VAL A 465 -2.61 31.91 -5.25
N LYS A 466 -3.57 32.71 -4.75
CA LYS A 466 -4.70 33.20 -5.54
C LYS A 466 -4.23 34.04 -6.72
N LYS A 467 -3.21 34.89 -6.50
CA LYS A 467 -2.59 35.73 -7.54
C LYS A 467 -1.84 34.94 -8.62
N LEU A 468 -1.42 33.70 -8.34
CA LEU A 468 -0.78 32.85 -9.35
C LEU A 468 -1.80 32.34 -10.38
N GLY A 469 -3.07 32.27 -9.99
CA GLY A 469 -4.16 31.76 -10.82
C GLY A 469 -4.20 30.23 -10.91
N GLN A 470 -5.40 29.71 -11.14
CA GLN A 470 -5.72 28.29 -11.14
C GLN A 470 -4.79 27.45 -12.02
N LYS A 471 -4.66 27.82 -13.29
CA LYS A 471 -3.85 27.07 -14.27
C LYS A 471 -2.39 26.94 -13.86
N LYS A 472 -1.80 28.01 -13.32
CA LYS A 472 -0.39 28.00 -12.90
C LYS A 472 -0.18 27.13 -11.66
N VAL A 473 -1.10 27.21 -10.69
CA VAL A 473 -1.05 26.38 -9.48
C VAL A 473 -1.20 24.89 -9.82
N ALA A 474 -2.19 24.53 -10.65
CA ALA A 474 -2.36 23.16 -11.10
C ALA A 474 -1.11 22.63 -11.83
N TRP A 475 -0.51 23.46 -12.70
CA TRP A 475 0.75 23.12 -13.37
C TRP A 475 1.90 22.91 -12.37
N LEU A 476 2.06 23.81 -11.38
CA LEU A 476 3.10 23.67 -10.35
C LEU A 476 2.95 22.36 -9.56
N LEU A 477 1.73 21.98 -9.17
CA LEU A 477 1.45 20.73 -8.45
C LEU A 477 1.75 19.46 -9.28
N ARG A 478 1.76 19.57 -10.61
CA ARG A 478 2.06 18.47 -11.54
C ARG A 478 3.53 18.39 -11.93
N GLU A 479 4.16 19.54 -12.19
CA GLU A 479 5.47 19.63 -12.83
C GLU A 479 6.58 20.11 -11.91
N ASP A 480 6.30 21.01 -10.96
CA ASP A 480 7.33 21.52 -10.05
C ASP A 480 7.60 20.53 -8.92
N VAL A 481 8.87 20.14 -8.79
CA VAL A 481 9.30 19.13 -7.83
C VAL A 481 9.04 19.53 -6.37
N VAL A 482 9.17 20.81 -6.00
CA VAL A 482 8.92 21.29 -4.63
C VAL A 482 7.43 21.23 -4.31
N TRP A 483 6.59 21.65 -5.26
CA TRP A 483 5.13 21.58 -5.10
C TRP A 483 4.62 20.15 -5.04
N ARG A 484 5.11 19.27 -5.93
CA ARG A 484 4.83 17.83 -5.88
C ARG A 484 5.25 17.23 -4.54
N THR A 485 6.46 17.54 -4.08
CA THR A 485 7.00 17.07 -2.80
C THR A 485 6.13 17.55 -1.65
N MET A 486 5.72 18.83 -1.64
CA MET A 486 4.80 19.36 -0.63
C MET A 486 3.49 18.57 -0.61
N SER A 487 2.84 18.39 -1.76
CA SER A 487 1.58 17.63 -1.85
C SER A 487 1.73 16.17 -1.42
N HIS A 488 2.87 15.54 -1.66
CA HIS A 488 3.15 14.19 -1.19
C HIS A 488 3.20 14.07 0.33
N TYR A 489 3.74 15.08 1.02
CA TYR A 489 3.80 15.12 2.49
C TYR A 489 2.55 15.76 3.11
N ALA A 490 1.75 16.51 2.35
CA ALA A 490 0.57 17.21 2.87
C ALA A 490 -0.61 16.30 3.21
N TYR A 491 -0.52 14.98 3.05
CA TYR A 491 -1.67 14.07 3.20
C TYR A 491 -2.30 14.04 4.61
N GLY A 492 -1.64 14.56 5.64
CA GLY A 492 -2.29 14.81 6.92
C GLY A 492 -3.48 15.79 6.81
N ILE A 493 -3.54 16.62 5.75
CA ILE A 493 -4.66 17.53 5.46
C ILE A 493 -5.99 16.78 5.28
N PHE A 494 -5.96 15.53 4.80
CA PHE A 494 -7.18 14.75 4.59
C PHE A 494 -7.88 14.43 5.91
N LYS A 495 -7.16 14.41 7.04
CA LYS A 495 -7.76 14.27 8.37
C LYS A 495 -8.52 15.54 8.78
N SER A 496 -7.92 16.71 8.61
CA SER A 496 -8.48 17.97 9.10
C SER A 496 -9.51 18.58 8.15
N ALA A 497 -9.45 18.26 6.86
CA ALA A 497 -10.31 18.81 5.82
C ALA A 497 -11.11 17.74 5.07
N GLU A 498 -11.34 16.56 5.68
CA GLU A 498 -12.02 15.43 5.05
C GLU A 498 -13.36 15.84 4.40
N GLY A 499 -14.21 16.56 5.14
CA GLY A 499 -15.51 17.01 4.65
C GLY A 499 -15.42 17.97 3.46
N LEU A 500 -14.38 18.81 3.39
CA LEU A 500 -14.16 19.74 2.27
C LEU A 500 -13.68 18.99 1.03
N PHE A 501 -12.79 18.01 1.19
CA PHE A 501 -12.40 17.12 0.10
C PHE A 501 -13.58 16.27 -0.39
N ALA A 502 -14.39 15.74 0.52
CA ALA A 502 -15.59 14.99 0.17
C ALA A 502 -16.60 15.85 -0.61
N TYR A 503 -16.80 17.10 -0.18
CA TYR A 503 -17.64 18.08 -0.88
C TYR A 503 -17.14 18.33 -2.31
N SER A 504 -15.86 18.67 -2.48
CA SER A 504 -15.31 18.94 -3.81
C SER A 504 -15.30 17.69 -4.70
N LEU A 505 -14.98 16.51 -4.14
CA LEU A 505 -15.07 15.23 -4.85
C LEU A 505 -16.49 14.94 -5.33
N PHE A 506 -17.49 15.21 -4.48
CA PHE A 506 -18.90 15.00 -4.81
C PHE A 506 -19.37 15.90 -5.95
N HIS A 507 -18.99 17.18 -5.95
CA HIS A 507 -19.38 18.12 -7.01
C HIS A 507 -18.52 18.00 -8.28
N HIS A 508 -17.32 17.46 -8.19
CA HIS A 508 -16.37 17.36 -9.31
C HIS A 508 -15.74 15.97 -9.48
N PRO A 509 -16.51 14.87 -9.46
CA PRO A 509 -15.97 13.51 -9.40
C PRO A 509 -15.06 13.19 -10.60
N HIS A 510 -15.40 13.71 -11.78
CA HIS A 510 -14.61 13.52 -12.99
C HIS A 510 -13.19 14.11 -12.90
N ALA A 511 -13.01 15.25 -12.22
CA ALA A 511 -11.70 15.85 -12.07
C ALA A 511 -10.77 14.97 -11.22
N TYR A 512 -11.30 14.43 -10.12
CA TYR A 512 -10.58 13.53 -9.23
C TYR A 512 -10.29 12.18 -9.90
N TRP A 513 -11.29 11.59 -10.53
CA TRP A 513 -11.14 10.33 -11.25
C TRP A 513 -10.09 10.44 -12.37
N ARG A 514 -10.18 11.47 -13.23
CA ARG A 514 -9.21 11.73 -14.30
C ARG A 514 -7.78 11.80 -13.76
N ASN A 515 -7.58 12.60 -12.71
CA ASN A 515 -6.27 12.83 -12.10
C ASN A 515 -5.65 11.54 -11.55
N VAL A 516 -6.43 10.71 -10.86
CA VAL A 516 -5.96 9.43 -10.32
C VAL A 516 -5.75 8.42 -11.45
N ALA A 517 -6.65 8.36 -12.43
CA ALA A 517 -6.55 7.45 -13.57
C ALA A 517 -5.31 7.69 -14.42
N GLU A 518 -4.96 8.97 -14.68
CA GLU A 518 -3.73 9.37 -15.37
C GLU A 518 -2.49 8.77 -14.68
N VAL A 519 -2.42 8.89 -13.35
CA VAL A 519 -1.29 8.35 -12.58
C VAL A 519 -1.26 6.84 -12.62
N ILE A 520 -2.39 6.17 -12.43
CA ILE A 520 -2.47 4.70 -12.48
C ILE A 520 -1.98 4.19 -13.84
N CYS A 521 -2.47 4.77 -14.94
CA CYS A 521 -2.06 4.40 -16.30
C CYS A 521 -0.56 4.63 -16.52
N ALA A 522 -0.02 5.77 -16.08
CA ALA A 522 1.40 6.09 -16.22
C ALA A 522 2.35 5.09 -15.51
N HIS A 523 1.89 4.50 -14.39
CA HIS A 523 2.65 3.45 -13.70
C HIS A 523 2.50 2.08 -14.36
N ARG A 524 1.28 1.77 -14.78
CA ARG A 524 0.87 0.46 -15.25
C ARG A 524 1.34 0.14 -16.66
N ASP A 525 1.16 1.06 -17.59
CA ASP A 525 1.34 0.80 -19.02
C ASP A 525 2.79 0.47 -19.40
N PRO A 526 3.82 1.17 -18.87
CA PRO A 526 5.20 0.80 -19.13
C PRO A 526 5.54 -0.61 -18.60
N ILE A 527 5.03 -0.97 -17.41
CA ILE A 527 5.24 -2.31 -16.82
C ILE A 527 4.50 -3.37 -17.64
N TYR A 528 3.30 -3.08 -18.14
CA TYR A 528 2.56 -3.97 -19.02
C TYR A 528 3.32 -4.25 -20.32
N ARG A 529 3.83 -3.20 -20.98
CA ARG A 529 4.63 -3.32 -22.21
C ARG A 529 5.91 -4.13 -21.96
N ALA A 530 6.63 -3.81 -20.89
CA ALA A 530 7.81 -4.55 -20.46
C ALA A 530 7.50 -6.04 -20.19
N ASN A 531 6.40 -6.35 -19.51
CA ASN A 531 5.96 -7.73 -19.24
C ASN A 531 5.63 -8.50 -20.53
N LYS A 532 5.20 -7.81 -21.57
CA LYS A 532 4.91 -8.36 -22.90
C LYS A 532 6.12 -8.43 -23.82
N GLY A 533 7.26 -7.85 -23.45
CA GLY A 533 8.42 -7.71 -24.32
C GLY A 533 8.16 -6.76 -25.50
N ILE A 534 7.25 -5.79 -25.33
CA ILE A 534 6.89 -4.75 -26.31
C ILE A 534 7.71 -3.49 -26.07
#